data_AF-R9GLY4-F1
#
_entry.id   AF-R9GLY4-F1
#
_cell.length_a   1.000
_cell.length_b   1.000
_cell.length_c   1.000
_cell.angle_alpha   90.00
_cell.angle_beta   90.00
_cell.angle_gamma   90.00
#
_symmetry.space_group_name_H-M   'P 1'
#
loop_
_entity.id
_entity.type
_entity.pdbx_description
1 polymer ?
#
loop_
_entity_poly.entity_id
_entity_poly.type
_entity_poly.pdbx_seq_one_letter_code
_entity_poly.pdbx_strand_id
1 'polypeptide(L)'
;MKNPKFNVLLYALTCVLLAGCATKQTAIKSQNKSFAKGADVSWLPQMEASGYKFYNDNGVEEDCLKILKDHSMNTIRLRTWVNPSNDRASGHCSKDETVQMALRAKKAGMRVMIDFHYSDSWADPGKQKKPAAWEGHDFKQLLEDVYSYTFDVMSALKAAGVEPEWVQVGNETPGGMIYPEGSTANWPQLAQLINKGYDAIKAVSKNSKVILHVDQGNNNERFRNWFDHAKANGAKYDVIGLSYYPYWLEGNPDYTLSINDLGNNLLDMASRYGKEVMVVEVGGEDNKAQNIYDMLTAVQEKVRAVPDGKGLGVLYWEPEGARSWSKYGLSAWGDDGKPTKALKAFISK
;
A
#
# COMPACT_ATOMS: atom_id res chain seq x y z
N MET A 1 -82.82 23.18 51.01
CA MET A 1 -82.99 21.84 51.59
C MET A 1 -82.95 20.81 50.47
N LYS A 2 -82.08 19.80 50.62
CA LYS A 2 -82.06 18.48 49.97
C LYS A 2 -81.91 18.38 48.43
N ASN A 3 -80.70 17.93 48.05
CA ASN A 3 -80.36 17.01 46.94
C ASN A 3 -81.42 15.88 46.73
N PRO A 4 -81.55 15.23 45.53
CA PRO A 4 -80.41 14.54 44.91
C PRO A 4 -80.34 14.37 43.36
N LYS A 5 -79.09 14.28 42.91
CA LYS A 5 -78.46 13.31 41.97
C LYS A 5 -79.24 12.84 40.73
N PHE A 6 -78.74 13.24 39.56
CA PHE A 6 -78.95 12.57 38.27
C PHE A 6 -77.62 12.07 37.71
N ASN A 7 -77.59 10.79 37.33
CA ASN A 7 -76.54 10.15 36.53
C ASN A 7 -76.66 10.57 35.07
N VAL A 8 -75.59 11.00 34.42
CA VAL A 8 -75.45 10.93 32.96
C VAL A 8 -74.03 10.49 32.58
N LEU A 9 -74.02 9.48 31.71
CA LEU A 9 -72.96 8.75 31.02
C LEU A 9 -71.70 9.56 30.63
N LEU A 10 -70.54 8.93 30.89
CA LEU A 10 -69.20 9.33 30.46
C LEU A 10 -68.87 8.64 29.12
N TYR A 11 -68.69 9.40 28.04
CA TYR A 11 -68.03 8.92 26.81
C TYR A 11 -66.53 9.16 26.94
N ALA A 12 -65.76 8.08 27.07
CA ALA A 12 -64.30 8.12 27.06
C ALA A 12 -63.80 8.18 25.61
N LEU A 13 -63.19 9.31 25.22
CA LEU A 13 -62.45 9.46 23.97
C LEU A 13 -60.97 9.15 24.27
N THR A 14 -60.53 7.93 23.97
CA THR A 14 -59.12 7.54 24.06
C THR A 14 -58.35 8.08 22.84
N CYS A 15 -57.68 9.22 23.00
CA CYS A 15 -56.62 9.66 22.09
C CYS A 15 -55.34 8.87 22.40
N VAL A 16 -54.98 7.93 21.52
CA VAL A 16 -53.67 7.25 21.55
C VAL A 16 -52.64 8.19 20.95
N LEU A 17 -51.78 8.78 21.79
CA LEU A 17 -50.58 9.49 21.38
C LEU A 17 -49.51 8.47 20.97
N LEU A 18 -49.31 8.29 19.67
CA LEU A 18 -48.13 7.59 19.14
C LEU A 18 -46.91 8.51 19.25
N ALA A 19 -46.11 8.32 20.30
CA ALA A 19 -44.78 8.89 20.40
C ALA A 19 -43.84 8.18 19.41
N GLY A 20 -43.70 8.73 18.21
CA GLY A 20 -42.70 8.30 17.23
C GLY A 20 -41.30 8.66 17.73
N CYS A 21 -40.56 7.68 18.24
CA CYS A 21 -39.12 7.78 18.46
C CYS A 21 -38.41 7.88 17.11
N ALA A 22 -38.17 9.10 16.64
CA ALA A 22 -37.27 9.35 15.52
C ALA A 22 -35.83 9.10 15.99
N THR A 23 -35.32 7.89 15.77
CA THR A 23 -33.89 7.61 15.85
C THR A 23 -33.17 8.51 14.85
N LYS A 24 -32.45 9.53 15.35
CA LYS A 24 -31.47 10.28 14.56
C LYS A 24 -30.40 9.29 14.10
N GLN A 25 -30.55 8.81 12.88
CA GLN A 25 -29.51 8.09 12.18
C GLN A 25 -28.41 9.12 11.90
N THR A 26 -27.40 9.18 12.77
CA THR A 26 -26.17 9.90 12.48
C THR A 26 -25.57 9.23 11.26
N ALA A 27 -25.75 9.85 10.09
CA ALA A 27 -24.99 9.52 8.91
C ALA A 27 -23.51 9.64 9.31
N ILE A 28 -22.84 8.51 9.44
CA ILE A 28 -21.38 8.48 9.52
C ILE A 28 -20.94 9.11 8.20
N LYS A 29 -20.52 10.38 8.26
CA LYS A 29 -19.78 10.98 7.14
C LYS A 29 -18.61 10.04 6.91
N SER A 30 -18.66 9.29 5.80
CA SER A 30 -17.47 8.69 5.22
C SER A 30 -16.43 9.80 5.21
N GLN A 31 -15.41 9.72 6.07
CA GLN A 31 -14.24 10.53 5.86
C GLN A 31 -13.66 10.02 4.56
N ASN A 32 -13.94 10.74 3.47
CA ASN A 32 -13.20 10.57 2.23
C ASN A 32 -11.73 10.84 2.59
N LYS A 33 -11.02 9.78 2.93
CA LYS A 33 -9.60 9.85 3.23
C LYS A 33 -8.92 10.38 1.97
N SER A 34 -8.02 11.34 2.13
CA SER A 34 -7.33 11.97 1.01
C SER A 34 -6.59 10.92 0.18
N PHE A 35 -6.65 11.05 -1.14
CA PHE A 35 -5.91 10.22 -2.10
C PHE A 35 -4.43 10.11 -1.73
N ALA A 36 -3.86 8.92 -1.82
CA ALA A 36 -2.43 8.70 -1.58
C ALA A 36 -1.59 9.10 -2.78
N LYS A 37 -0.77 10.13 -2.55
CA LYS A 37 0.29 10.59 -3.41
C LYS A 37 1.57 10.22 -2.68
N GLY A 38 2.19 9.11 -3.04
CA GLY A 38 3.23 8.54 -2.19
C GLY A 38 4.51 8.16 -2.91
N ALA A 39 5.54 7.94 -2.10
CA ALA A 39 6.86 7.50 -2.53
C ALA A 39 7.26 6.28 -1.68
N ASP A 40 7.80 5.24 -2.30
CA ASP A 40 8.70 4.33 -1.60
C ASP A 40 10.06 5.02 -1.50
N VAL A 41 10.65 5.08 -0.30
CA VAL A 41 11.94 5.75 -0.06
C VAL A 41 12.87 4.87 0.79
N SER A 42 12.77 3.56 0.62
CA SER A 42 13.49 2.65 1.52
C SER A 42 15.00 2.63 1.25
N TRP A 43 15.47 3.21 0.13
CA TRP A 43 16.89 3.51 -0.06
C TRP A 43 17.37 4.74 0.70
N LEU A 44 16.49 5.64 1.14
CA LEU A 44 16.88 6.90 1.77
C LEU A 44 17.90 6.73 2.92
N PRO A 45 17.75 5.78 3.88
CA PRO A 45 18.77 5.55 4.91
C PRO A 45 20.15 5.21 4.33
N GLN A 46 20.18 4.38 3.30
CA GLN A 46 21.41 3.95 2.63
C GLN A 46 22.05 5.09 1.85
N MET A 47 21.24 5.91 1.18
CA MET A 47 21.70 7.11 0.49
C MET A 47 22.34 8.09 1.47
N GLU A 48 21.67 8.39 2.57
CA GLU A 48 22.17 9.27 3.64
C GLU A 48 23.44 8.72 4.30
N ALA A 49 23.47 7.43 4.64
CA ALA A 49 24.64 6.76 5.22
C ALA A 49 25.85 6.78 4.28
N SER A 50 25.62 6.78 2.95
CA SER A 50 26.67 6.90 1.94
C SER A 50 27.14 8.34 1.68
N GLY A 51 26.52 9.33 2.32
CA GLY A 51 26.83 10.75 2.17
C GLY A 51 26.12 11.44 0.99
N TYR A 52 25.13 10.80 0.37
CA TYR A 52 24.34 11.41 -0.70
C TYR A 52 23.56 12.62 -0.17
N LYS A 53 23.48 13.68 -0.98
CA LYS A 53 22.83 14.94 -0.64
C LYS A 53 21.66 15.20 -1.57
N PHE A 54 20.55 15.63 -1.00
CA PHE A 54 19.35 16.02 -1.75
C PHE A 54 19.24 17.54 -1.76
N TYR A 55 18.80 18.07 -2.89
CA TYR A 55 18.59 19.50 -3.10
C TYR A 55 17.17 19.74 -3.59
N ASN A 56 16.54 20.79 -3.11
CA ASN A 56 15.22 21.18 -3.59
C ASN A 56 15.28 21.84 -4.98
N ASP A 57 14.12 22.26 -5.49
CA ASP A 57 14.00 22.91 -6.80
C ASP A 57 14.90 24.15 -6.97
N ASN A 58 15.21 24.84 -5.87
CA ASN A 58 16.08 26.02 -5.85
C ASN A 58 17.57 25.67 -5.72
N GLY A 59 17.93 24.39 -5.62
CA GLY A 59 19.29 23.91 -5.43
C GLY A 59 19.83 24.08 -4.01
N VAL A 60 18.96 24.18 -3.01
CA VAL A 60 19.34 24.25 -1.59
C VAL A 60 19.27 22.86 -0.99
N GLU A 61 20.31 22.45 -0.24
CA GLU A 61 20.32 21.16 0.47
C GLU A 61 19.11 21.07 1.40
N GLU A 62 18.33 19.99 1.26
CA GLU A 62 17.09 19.82 1.99
C GLU A 62 16.78 18.33 2.25
N ASP A 63 16.09 18.06 3.35
CA ASP A 63 15.63 16.72 3.71
C ASP A 63 14.75 16.13 2.60
N CYS A 64 15.04 14.89 2.16
CA CYS A 64 14.31 14.24 1.06
C CYS A 64 12.80 14.17 1.33
N LEU A 65 12.37 13.79 2.55
CA LEU A 65 10.93 13.72 2.89
C LEU A 65 10.27 15.10 2.85
N LYS A 66 11.02 16.16 3.20
CA LYS A 66 10.54 17.53 3.05
C LYS A 66 10.35 17.89 1.57
N ILE A 67 11.32 17.57 0.70
CA ILE A 67 11.19 17.83 -0.75
C ILE A 67 9.96 17.11 -1.32
N LEU A 68 9.76 15.83 -0.97
CA LEU A 68 8.59 15.05 -1.40
C LEU A 68 7.27 15.67 -0.89
N LYS A 69 7.26 16.14 0.36
CA LYS A 69 6.09 16.81 0.94
C LYS A 69 5.76 18.14 0.25
N ASP A 70 6.78 18.93 -0.10
CA ASP A 70 6.62 20.16 -0.86
C ASP A 70 6.09 19.90 -2.29
N HIS A 71 6.32 18.69 -2.80
CA HIS A 71 5.69 18.15 -4.03
C HIS A 71 4.30 17.53 -3.80
N SER A 72 3.63 17.87 -2.69
CA SER A 72 2.28 17.41 -2.32
C SER A 72 2.16 15.90 -2.09
N MET A 73 3.27 15.19 -1.93
CA MET A 73 3.26 13.79 -1.53
C MET A 73 2.94 13.70 -0.03
N ASN A 74 2.11 12.73 0.35
CA ASN A 74 1.53 12.61 1.67
C ASN A 74 1.65 11.20 2.27
N THR A 75 2.30 10.28 1.57
CA THR A 75 2.40 8.87 1.95
C THR A 75 3.81 8.35 1.66
N ILE A 76 4.37 7.59 2.59
CA ILE A 76 5.65 6.92 2.47
C ILE A 76 5.44 5.41 2.55
N ARG A 77 6.01 4.67 1.61
CA ARG A 77 6.12 3.20 1.65
C ARG A 77 7.53 2.81 2.03
N LEU A 78 7.63 1.77 2.84
CA LEU A 78 8.89 1.24 3.33
C LEU A 78 8.87 -0.28 3.24
N ARG A 79 9.79 -0.86 2.48
CA ARG A 79 10.05 -2.29 2.53
C ARG A 79 10.80 -2.69 3.79
N THR A 80 10.60 -3.92 4.22
CA THR A 80 11.29 -4.51 5.37
C THR A 80 11.71 -5.95 5.08
N TRP A 81 12.99 -6.23 5.32
CA TRP A 81 13.65 -7.53 5.11
C TRP A 81 13.93 -8.21 6.44
N VAL A 82 13.92 -9.55 6.44
CA VAL A 82 14.02 -10.33 7.67
C VAL A 82 15.41 -10.20 8.28
N ASN A 83 16.45 -10.63 7.55
CA ASN A 83 17.85 -10.46 7.93
C ASN A 83 18.64 -9.89 6.74
N PRO A 84 18.53 -8.58 6.44
CA PRO A 84 19.37 -7.98 5.41
C PRO A 84 20.85 -8.24 5.69
N SER A 85 21.64 -8.38 4.62
CA SER A 85 23.08 -8.59 4.75
C SER A 85 23.79 -7.31 5.22
N ASN A 86 25.12 -7.34 5.37
CA ASN A 86 25.92 -6.11 5.56
C ASN A 86 26.43 -5.53 4.23
N ASP A 87 25.90 -6.01 3.09
CA ASP A 87 26.32 -5.54 1.78
C ASP A 87 25.98 -4.06 1.59
N ARG A 88 26.93 -3.29 1.06
CA ARG A 88 26.74 -1.85 0.91
C ARG A 88 25.65 -1.50 -0.09
N ALA A 89 25.29 -2.37 -1.03
CA ALA A 89 24.23 -2.14 -2.01
C ALA A 89 22.88 -2.76 -1.59
N SER A 90 22.88 -3.79 -0.75
CA SER A 90 21.71 -4.62 -0.40
C SER A 90 21.70 -5.07 1.07
N GLY A 91 22.16 -4.21 1.97
CA GLY A 91 22.27 -4.49 3.41
C GLY A 91 21.44 -3.59 4.32
N HIS A 92 20.46 -2.89 3.75
CA HIS A 92 19.54 -2.02 4.48
C HIS A 92 18.14 -2.65 4.57
N CYS A 93 17.16 -1.88 5.05
CA CYS A 93 15.75 -2.31 5.21
C CYS A 93 15.54 -3.31 6.36
N SER A 94 16.40 -3.29 7.37
CA SER A 94 16.18 -4.05 8.61
C SER A 94 14.92 -3.55 9.34
N LYS A 95 14.35 -4.37 10.22
CA LYS A 95 13.23 -3.95 11.11
C LYS A 95 13.50 -2.59 11.77
N ASP A 96 14.69 -2.41 12.35
CA ASP A 96 15.01 -1.21 13.12
C ASP A 96 15.08 0.02 12.21
N GLU A 97 15.72 -0.08 11.04
CA GLU A 97 15.74 1.01 10.06
C GLU A 97 14.33 1.35 9.53
N THR A 98 13.53 0.32 9.22
CA THR A 98 12.14 0.51 8.80
C THR A 98 11.35 1.25 9.88
N VAL A 99 11.50 0.88 11.17
CA VAL A 99 10.82 1.57 12.28
C VAL A 99 11.26 3.02 12.41
N GLN A 100 12.57 3.31 12.29
CA GLN A 100 13.06 4.68 12.35
C GLN A 100 12.56 5.55 11.19
N MET A 101 12.55 5.00 9.97
CA MET A 101 12.02 5.71 8.81
C MET A 101 10.52 5.93 8.89
N ALA A 102 9.77 4.94 9.38
CA ALA A 102 8.33 5.07 9.60
C ALA A 102 8.03 6.16 10.64
N LEU A 103 8.82 6.25 11.70
CA LEU A 103 8.71 7.31 12.71
C LEU A 103 9.06 8.68 12.11
N ARG A 104 10.09 8.77 11.27
CA ARG A 104 10.48 10.00 10.57
C ARG A 104 9.35 10.49 9.64
N ALA A 105 8.79 9.60 8.83
CA ALA A 105 7.65 9.90 7.97
C ALA A 105 6.43 10.37 8.78
N LYS A 106 6.10 9.70 9.89
CA LYS A 106 5.02 10.12 10.79
C LYS A 106 5.26 11.52 11.37
N LYS A 107 6.48 11.82 11.84
CA LYS A 107 6.85 13.15 12.35
C LYS A 107 6.74 14.24 11.29
N ALA A 108 6.97 13.90 10.02
CA ALA A 108 6.72 14.79 8.89
C ALA A 108 5.22 14.96 8.55
N GLY A 109 4.32 14.25 9.24
CA GLY A 109 2.88 14.28 8.99
C GLY A 109 2.45 13.46 7.77
N MET A 110 3.31 12.53 7.31
CA MET A 110 3.02 11.63 6.21
C MET A 110 2.41 10.33 6.72
N ARG A 111 1.60 9.70 5.89
CA ARG A 111 1.00 8.39 6.13
C ARG A 111 2.01 7.31 5.79
N VAL A 112 1.90 6.15 6.41
CA VAL A 112 2.90 5.07 6.29
C VAL A 112 2.27 3.82 5.70
N MET A 113 2.94 3.23 4.72
CA MET A 113 2.74 1.87 4.24
C MET A 113 3.99 1.04 4.57
N ILE A 114 3.80 -0.18 5.08
CA ILE A 114 4.89 -1.14 5.28
C ILE A 114 4.74 -2.27 4.28
N ASP A 115 5.84 -2.67 3.65
CA ASP A 115 5.88 -3.75 2.68
C ASP A 115 6.78 -4.89 3.18
N PHE A 116 6.18 -6.02 3.54
CA PHE A 116 6.90 -7.20 3.99
C PHE A 116 7.31 -8.05 2.79
N HIS A 117 8.61 -8.10 2.51
CA HIS A 117 9.14 -8.95 1.44
C HIS A 117 9.15 -10.44 1.80
N TYR A 118 9.21 -10.77 3.10
CA TYR A 118 9.46 -12.14 3.59
C TYR A 118 10.69 -12.79 2.94
N SER A 119 11.76 -12.01 2.83
CA SER A 119 13.06 -12.37 2.28
C SER A 119 14.16 -11.58 3.01
N ASP A 120 15.40 -12.02 2.87
CA ASP A 120 16.59 -11.29 3.34
C ASP A 120 17.07 -10.23 2.31
N SER A 121 16.46 -10.20 1.13
CA SER A 121 16.77 -9.26 0.05
C SER A 121 15.52 -8.97 -0.78
N TRP A 122 15.70 -8.41 -1.96
CA TRP A 122 14.64 -8.15 -2.93
C TRP A 122 13.75 -9.39 -3.15
N ALA A 123 12.44 -9.18 -3.03
CA ALA A 123 11.41 -10.13 -3.42
C ALA A 123 10.70 -9.51 -4.63
N ASP A 124 10.69 -10.22 -5.75
CA ASP A 124 10.18 -9.78 -7.04
C ASP A 124 9.54 -10.99 -7.78
N PRO A 125 8.85 -10.81 -8.91
CA PRO A 125 8.20 -11.89 -9.65
C PRO A 125 9.11 -13.08 -10.00
N GLY A 126 10.41 -12.82 -10.20
CA GLY A 126 11.41 -13.84 -10.50
C GLY A 126 12.14 -14.39 -9.27
N LYS A 127 12.02 -13.75 -8.10
CA LYS A 127 12.77 -14.07 -6.88
C LYS A 127 11.90 -13.95 -5.65
N GLN A 128 11.50 -15.09 -5.09
CA GLN A 128 10.69 -15.16 -3.87
C GLN A 128 11.38 -16.01 -2.79
N LYS A 129 12.71 -15.89 -2.70
CA LYS A 129 13.53 -16.72 -1.82
C LYS A 129 13.17 -16.43 -0.36
N LYS A 130 12.86 -17.48 0.41
CA LYS A 130 12.68 -17.36 1.86
C LYS A 130 13.99 -16.92 2.56
N PRO A 131 13.90 -16.29 3.75
CA PRO A 131 15.06 -15.97 4.58
C PRO A 131 15.91 -17.20 4.86
N ALA A 132 17.24 -17.03 4.95
CA ALA A 132 18.17 -18.11 5.27
C ALA A 132 17.85 -18.75 6.63
N ALA A 133 17.39 -17.93 7.60
CA ALA A 133 16.99 -18.40 8.93
C ALA A 133 15.75 -19.31 8.93
N TRP A 134 15.01 -19.39 7.81
CA TRP A 134 13.81 -20.22 7.65
C TRP A 134 14.07 -21.44 6.76
N GLU A 135 15.29 -21.62 6.24
CA GLU A 135 15.65 -22.80 5.46
C GLU A 135 15.69 -24.04 6.36
N GLY A 136 15.05 -25.13 5.92
CA GLY A 136 14.95 -26.38 6.68
C GLY A 136 13.80 -26.44 7.70
N HIS A 137 13.09 -25.33 7.94
CA HIS A 137 11.86 -25.32 8.73
C HIS A 137 10.75 -26.07 7.99
N ASP A 138 9.99 -26.88 8.72
CA ASP A 138 8.78 -27.50 8.16
C ASP A 138 7.67 -26.46 7.95
N PHE A 139 6.61 -26.84 7.24
CA PHE A 139 5.55 -25.90 6.90
C PHE A 139 4.84 -25.32 8.14
N LYS A 140 4.72 -26.07 9.24
CA LYS A 140 4.11 -25.56 10.47
C LYS A 140 4.99 -24.48 11.08
N GLN A 141 6.29 -24.71 11.14
CA GLN A 141 7.25 -23.73 11.63
C GLN A 141 7.28 -22.49 10.73
N LEU A 142 7.25 -22.64 9.39
CA LEU A 142 7.18 -21.49 8.46
C LEU A 142 5.96 -20.60 8.70
N LEU A 143 4.81 -21.18 9.04
CA LEU A 143 3.62 -20.41 9.40
C LEU A 143 3.83 -19.60 10.69
N GLU A 144 4.56 -20.14 11.67
CA GLU A 144 4.93 -19.45 12.91
C GLU A 144 5.98 -18.35 12.65
N ASP A 145 6.92 -18.59 11.74
CA ASP A 145 7.96 -17.62 11.36
C ASP A 145 7.36 -16.38 10.71
N VAL A 146 6.45 -16.56 9.74
CA VAL A 146 5.71 -15.46 9.11
C VAL A 146 4.95 -14.66 10.15
N TYR A 147 4.16 -15.33 11.00
CA TYR A 147 3.38 -14.65 12.03
C TYR A 147 4.28 -13.86 12.98
N SER A 148 5.35 -14.48 13.48
CA SER A 148 6.22 -13.91 14.50
C SER A 148 6.99 -12.71 13.97
N TYR A 149 7.55 -12.81 12.77
CA TYR A 149 8.26 -11.69 12.14
C TYR A 149 7.32 -10.51 11.88
N THR A 150 6.15 -10.75 11.29
CA THR A 150 5.17 -9.68 11.02
C THR A 150 4.68 -9.04 12.32
N PHE A 151 4.40 -9.84 13.35
CA PHE A 151 3.96 -9.35 14.65
C PHE A 151 5.04 -8.50 15.34
N ASP A 152 6.30 -8.92 15.28
CA ASP A 152 7.45 -8.22 15.86
C ASP A 152 7.65 -6.84 15.22
N VAL A 153 7.72 -6.77 13.88
CA VAL A 153 7.85 -5.49 13.16
C VAL A 153 6.66 -4.57 13.45
N MET A 154 5.43 -5.08 13.37
CA MET A 154 4.22 -4.28 13.64
C MET A 154 4.18 -3.79 15.09
N SER A 155 4.61 -4.63 16.05
CA SER A 155 4.69 -4.26 17.47
C SER A 155 5.74 -3.19 17.74
N ALA A 156 6.91 -3.29 17.09
CA ALA A 156 7.96 -2.28 17.17
C ALA A 156 7.49 -0.93 16.60
N LEU A 157 6.79 -0.93 15.47
CA LEU A 157 6.15 0.28 14.91
C LEU A 157 5.17 0.89 15.91
N LYS A 158 4.27 0.08 16.48
CA LYS A 158 3.29 0.53 17.47
C LYS A 158 3.97 1.10 18.72
N ALA A 159 5.04 0.47 19.20
CA ALA A 159 5.82 0.95 20.35
C ALA A 159 6.52 2.28 20.05
N ALA A 160 6.99 2.49 18.82
CA ALA A 160 7.49 3.78 18.33
C ALA A 160 6.37 4.81 18.09
N GLY A 161 5.11 4.44 18.33
CA GLY A 161 3.95 5.29 18.14
C GLY A 161 3.55 5.43 16.67
N VAL A 162 3.90 4.49 15.78
CA VAL A 162 3.49 4.48 14.37
C VAL A 162 2.46 3.38 14.15
N GLU A 163 1.32 3.74 13.56
CA GLU A 163 0.30 2.80 13.08
C GLU A 163 0.24 2.94 11.56
N PRO A 164 0.79 1.99 10.78
CA PRO A 164 0.74 2.04 9.33
C PRO A 164 -0.71 2.04 8.84
N GLU A 165 -1.03 2.86 7.84
CA GLU A 165 -2.36 2.85 7.25
C GLU A 165 -2.55 1.61 6.36
N TRP A 166 -1.49 1.19 5.67
CA TRP A 166 -1.45 0.01 4.83
C TRP A 166 -0.27 -0.88 5.17
N VAL A 167 -0.46 -2.19 4.99
CA VAL A 167 0.61 -3.18 5.17
C VAL A 167 0.50 -4.25 4.09
N GLN A 168 1.56 -4.50 3.33
CA GLN A 168 1.59 -5.58 2.36
C GLN A 168 2.01 -6.90 3.00
N VAL A 169 1.40 -8.00 2.57
CA VAL A 169 1.84 -9.36 2.90
C VAL A 169 2.46 -9.94 1.63
N GLY A 170 3.78 -9.78 1.50
CA GLY A 170 4.53 -10.09 0.28
C GLY A 170 4.65 -8.87 -0.64
N ASN A 171 5.74 -8.84 -1.40
CA ASN A 171 5.99 -7.87 -2.48
C ASN A 171 5.93 -8.59 -3.83
N GLU A 172 5.15 -8.05 -4.78
CA GLU A 172 4.96 -8.58 -6.14
C GLU A 172 4.95 -10.12 -6.18
N THR A 173 3.83 -10.73 -5.76
CA THR A 173 3.74 -12.19 -5.53
C THR A 173 2.98 -12.97 -6.63
N PRO A 174 3.16 -12.72 -7.95
CA PRO A 174 2.39 -13.40 -9.00
C PRO A 174 2.64 -14.91 -9.01
N GLY A 175 3.84 -15.34 -8.62
CA GLY A 175 4.23 -16.74 -8.46
C GLY A 175 4.11 -17.25 -7.02
N GLY A 176 3.76 -16.38 -6.08
CA GLY A 176 3.68 -16.67 -4.65
C GLY A 176 4.77 -15.96 -3.85
N MET A 177 5.09 -16.48 -2.66
CA MET A 177 6.12 -15.96 -1.76
C MET A 177 6.76 -17.10 -0.96
N ILE A 178 7.92 -16.91 -0.34
CA ILE A 178 8.54 -17.90 0.58
C ILE A 178 8.70 -19.26 -0.12
N TYR A 179 9.45 -19.26 -1.22
CA TYR A 179 9.61 -20.46 -2.04
C TYR A 179 10.41 -21.58 -1.35
N PRO A 180 10.07 -22.86 -1.64
CA PRO A 180 9.04 -23.30 -2.60
C PRO A 180 7.60 -23.42 -2.05
N GLU A 181 7.39 -23.36 -0.73
CA GLU A 181 6.14 -23.75 -0.06
C GLU A 181 4.97 -22.80 -0.37
N GLY A 182 5.25 -21.50 -0.45
CA GLY A 182 4.24 -20.52 -0.84
C GLY A 182 4.16 -20.26 -2.34
N SER A 183 4.52 -21.22 -3.20
CA SER A 183 4.30 -21.10 -4.65
C SER A 183 2.81 -21.12 -5.01
N THR A 184 2.41 -20.42 -6.08
CA THR A 184 1.05 -20.54 -6.67
C THR A 184 0.79 -21.91 -7.29
N ALA A 185 1.80 -22.78 -7.42
CA ALA A 185 1.57 -24.21 -7.66
C ALA A 185 0.92 -24.94 -6.46
N ASN A 186 0.93 -24.32 -5.27
CA ASN A 186 0.36 -24.83 -4.03
C ASN A 186 -0.45 -23.75 -3.28
N TRP A 187 -1.57 -23.34 -3.87
CA TRP A 187 -2.46 -22.33 -3.30
C TRP A 187 -2.94 -22.59 -1.86
N PRO A 188 -3.26 -23.83 -1.43
CA PRO A 188 -3.61 -24.08 -0.03
C PRO A 188 -2.52 -23.68 0.96
N GLN A 189 -1.23 -23.87 0.62
CA GLN A 189 -0.13 -23.45 1.48
C GLN A 189 0.12 -21.94 1.39
N LEU A 190 0.13 -21.38 0.18
CA LEU A 190 0.28 -19.93 -0.02
C LEU A 190 -0.80 -19.14 0.75
N ALA A 191 -2.07 -19.55 0.70
CA ALA A 191 -3.14 -18.90 1.43
C ALA A 191 -2.96 -18.96 2.95
N GLN A 192 -2.40 -20.06 3.49
CA GLN A 192 -2.10 -20.17 4.92
C GLN A 192 -0.97 -19.21 5.32
N LEU A 193 0.10 -19.09 4.53
CA LEU A 193 1.18 -18.14 4.77
C LEU A 193 0.67 -16.69 4.70
N ILE A 194 -0.14 -16.35 3.68
CA ILE A 194 -0.80 -15.03 3.57
C ILE A 194 -1.63 -14.73 4.82
N ASN A 195 -2.42 -15.71 5.26
CA ASN A 195 -3.29 -15.54 6.41
C ASN A 195 -2.52 -15.36 7.72
N LYS A 196 -1.33 -15.94 7.86
CA LYS A 196 -0.45 -15.70 9.02
C LYS A 196 0.06 -14.26 9.06
N GLY A 197 0.47 -13.72 7.91
CA GLY A 197 0.81 -12.30 7.79
C GLY A 197 -0.38 -11.39 8.14
N TYR A 198 -1.56 -11.67 7.55
CA TYR A 198 -2.79 -10.93 7.82
C TYR A 198 -3.16 -10.95 9.32
N ASP A 199 -3.18 -12.14 9.93
CA ASP A 199 -3.59 -12.30 11.33
C ASP A 199 -2.60 -11.62 12.29
N ALA A 200 -1.30 -11.63 11.99
CA ALA A 200 -0.28 -10.90 12.76
C ALA A 200 -0.46 -9.38 12.69
N ILE A 201 -0.73 -8.84 11.50
CA ILE A 201 -1.03 -7.40 11.31
C ILE A 201 -2.25 -7.01 12.14
N LYS A 202 -3.35 -7.77 12.01
CA LYS A 202 -4.61 -7.48 12.71
C LYS A 202 -4.54 -7.66 14.22
N ALA A 203 -3.62 -8.49 14.72
CA ALA A 203 -3.37 -8.64 16.15
C ALA A 203 -2.80 -7.36 16.77
N VAL A 204 -1.96 -6.63 16.03
CA VAL A 204 -1.33 -5.38 16.50
C VAL A 204 -2.17 -4.14 16.17
N SER A 205 -2.68 -4.08 14.94
CA SER A 205 -3.43 -2.96 14.37
C SER A 205 -4.64 -3.46 13.57
N LYS A 206 -5.84 -3.31 14.16
CA LYS A 206 -7.09 -3.69 13.49
C LYS A 206 -7.45 -2.74 12.34
N ASN A 207 -6.94 -1.51 12.36
CA ASN A 207 -7.27 -0.46 11.39
C ASN A 207 -6.37 -0.48 10.15
N SER A 208 -5.15 -1.03 10.25
CA SER A 208 -4.24 -1.15 9.11
C SER A 208 -4.88 -2.03 8.03
N LYS A 209 -4.94 -1.53 6.79
CA LYS A 209 -5.46 -2.28 5.65
C LYS A 209 -4.39 -3.21 5.09
N VAL A 210 -4.72 -4.48 4.93
CA VAL A 210 -3.79 -5.48 4.39
C VAL A 210 -3.88 -5.50 2.86
N ILE A 211 -2.74 -5.28 2.20
CA ILE A 211 -2.58 -5.31 0.75
C ILE A 211 -2.02 -6.66 0.31
N LEU A 212 -2.60 -7.24 -0.74
CA LEU A 212 -1.93 -8.25 -1.57
C LEU A 212 -1.55 -7.61 -2.90
N HIS A 213 -0.30 -7.80 -3.32
CA HIS A 213 0.35 -7.01 -4.36
C HIS A 213 0.89 -7.90 -5.48
N VAL A 214 0.49 -7.56 -6.72
CA VAL A 214 0.89 -8.28 -7.94
C VAL A 214 1.45 -7.27 -8.96
N ASP A 215 2.41 -7.70 -9.78
CA ASP A 215 3.05 -6.91 -10.83
C ASP A 215 2.27 -6.94 -12.16
N GLN A 216 2.68 -6.11 -13.13
CA GLN A 216 2.00 -5.92 -14.43
C GLN A 216 0.52 -5.54 -14.28
N GLY A 217 0.24 -4.39 -13.68
CA GLY A 217 -1.10 -3.87 -13.45
C GLY A 217 -1.96 -3.66 -14.71
N ASN A 218 -1.35 -3.67 -15.90
CA ASN A 218 -2.05 -3.70 -17.19
C ASN A 218 -2.61 -5.09 -17.56
N ASN A 219 -2.12 -6.17 -16.95
CA ASN A 219 -2.48 -7.55 -17.30
C ASN A 219 -3.67 -8.04 -16.45
N ASN A 220 -4.89 -7.79 -16.93
CA ASN A 220 -6.10 -8.18 -16.19
C ASN A 220 -6.26 -9.69 -16.00
N GLU A 221 -5.88 -10.50 -16.99
CA GLU A 221 -5.99 -11.96 -16.90
C GLU A 221 -5.11 -12.51 -15.77
N ARG A 222 -3.88 -12.00 -15.65
CA ARG A 222 -2.97 -12.37 -14.55
C ARG A 222 -3.59 -12.08 -13.19
N PHE A 223 -4.16 -10.88 -13.03
CA PHE A 223 -4.80 -10.48 -11.78
C PHE A 223 -6.03 -11.32 -11.45
N ARG A 224 -6.92 -11.55 -12.42
CA ARG A 224 -8.10 -12.42 -12.25
C ARG A 224 -7.68 -13.80 -11.81
N ASN A 225 -6.76 -14.43 -12.54
CA ASN A 225 -6.27 -15.77 -12.20
C ASN A 225 -5.72 -15.81 -10.77
N TRP A 226 -4.88 -14.85 -10.38
CA TRP A 226 -4.28 -14.82 -9.05
C TRP A 226 -5.34 -14.64 -7.94
N PHE A 227 -6.19 -13.62 -8.05
CA PHE A 227 -7.16 -13.30 -7.00
C PHE A 227 -8.35 -14.28 -6.94
N ASP A 228 -8.71 -14.93 -8.04
CA ASP A 228 -9.71 -16.01 -8.03
C ASP A 228 -9.21 -17.21 -7.22
N HIS A 229 -7.96 -17.63 -7.42
CA HIS A 229 -7.38 -18.71 -6.62
C HIS A 229 -7.14 -18.31 -5.17
N ALA A 230 -6.66 -17.09 -4.92
CA ALA A 230 -6.51 -16.56 -3.56
C ALA A 230 -7.85 -16.60 -2.80
N LYS A 231 -8.94 -16.14 -3.44
CA LYS A 231 -10.30 -16.19 -2.89
C LYS A 231 -10.78 -17.62 -2.66
N ALA A 232 -10.58 -18.51 -3.64
CA ALA A 232 -11.00 -19.91 -3.54
C ALA A 232 -10.31 -20.67 -2.38
N ASN A 233 -9.10 -20.24 -2.00
CA ASN A 233 -8.33 -20.83 -0.90
C ASN A 233 -8.44 -20.03 0.41
N GLY A 234 -9.29 -19.01 0.46
CA GLY A 234 -9.58 -18.26 1.69
C GLY A 234 -8.45 -17.32 2.13
N ALA A 235 -7.65 -16.80 1.21
CA ALA A 235 -6.67 -15.74 1.51
C ALA A 235 -7.40 -14.46 1.97
N LYS A 236 -6.94 -13.88 3.08
CA LYS A 236 -7.51 -12.69 3.71
C LYS A 236 -6.72 -11.45 3.30
N TYR A 237 -7.44 -10.41 2.89
CA TYR A 237 -6.89 -9.11 2.49
C TYR A 237 -7.99 -8.05 2.39
N ASP A 238 -7.58 -6.79 2.42
CA ASP A 238 -8.49 -5.64 2.39
C ASP A 238 -8.37 -4.86 1.07
N VAL A 239 -7.18 -4.82 0.45
CA VAL A 239 -6.85 -3.99 -0.71
C VAL A 239 -6.05 -4.80 -1.75
N ILE A 240 -6.27 -4.52 -3.04
CA ILE A 240 -5.50 -5.06 -4.17
C ILE A 240 -4.44 -4.03 -4.58
N GLY A 241 -3.16 -4.40 -4.47
CA GLY A 241 -2.01 -3.60 -4.88
C GLY A 241 -1.52 -3.98 -6.27
N LEU A 242 -1.13 -2.99 -7.07
CA LEU A 242 -0.63 -3.15 -8.42
C LEU A 242 0.73 -2.45 -8.58
N SER A 243 1.68 -3.11 -9.25
CA SER A 243 2.80 -2.39 -9.89
C SER A 243 2.45 -2.04 -11.33
N TYR A 244 2.87 -0.88 -11.81
CA TYR A 244 2.71 -0.48 -13.20
C TYR A 244 4.00 0.15 -13.75
N TYR A 245 4.68 -0.59 -14.62
CA TYR A 245 5.92 -0.17 -15.26
C TYR A 245 5.90 -0.56 -16.74
N PRO A 246 5.60 0.38 -17.66
CA PRO A 246 5.71 0.12 -19.09
C PRO A 246 7.11 -0.38 -19.49
N TYR A 247 8.15 0.07 -18.79
CA TYR A 247 9.55 -0.32 -19.00
C TYR A 247 9.79 -1.84 -18.95
N TRP A 248 9.10 -2.54 -18.05
CA TRP A 248 9.28 -3.99 -17.85
C TRP A 248 8.35 -4.83 -18.72
N LEU A 249 7.45 -4.21 -19.49
CA LEU A 249 6.59 -4.93 -20.42
C LEU A 249 7.38 -5.36 -21.66
N GLU A 250 6.91 -6.42 -22.30
CA GLU A 250 7.51 -6.91 -23.54
C GLU A 250 7.56 -5.79 -24.59
N GLY A 251 8.76 -5.54 -25.11
CA GLY A 251 9.02 -4.48 -26.08
C GLY A 251 9.23 -3.08 -25.50
N ASN A 252 9.18 -2.90 -24.16
CA ASN A 252 9.31 -1.60 -23.48
C ASN A 252 8.45 -0.50 -24.14
N PRO A 253 7.12 -0.71 -24.23
CA PRO A 253 6.22 0.23 -24.87
C PRO A 253 6.12 1.53 -24.07
N ASP A 254 5.75 2.60 -24.77
CA ASP A 254 5.28 3.82 -24.11
C ASP A 254 4.00 3.55 -23.31
N TYR A 255 3.83 4.26 -22.18
CA TYR A 255 2.68 4.08 -21.29
C TYR A 255 1.33 4.26 -21.99
N THR A 256 1.26 5.09 -23.04
CA THR A 256 0.03 5.35 -23.79
C THR A 256 -0.58 4.10 -24.40
N LEU A 257 0.22 3.06 -24.63
CA LEU A 257 -0.23 1.79 -25.19
C LEU A 257 -0.89 0.86 -24.16
N SER A 258 -0.65 1.05 -22.85
CA SER A 258 -1.12 0.13 -21.79
C SER A 258 -1.89 0.81 -20.64
N ILE A 259 -1.98 2.15 -20.63
CA ILE A 259 -2.66 2.90 -19.57
C ILE A 259 -4.16 2.63 -19.48
N ASN A 260 -4.81 2.33 -20.61
CA ASN A 260 -6.22 1.95 -20.61
C ASN A 260 -6.42 0.55 -20.02
N ASP A 261 -5.48 -0.37 -20.26
CA ASP A 261 -5.53 -1.72 -19.69
C ASP A 261 -5.33 -1.68 -18.17
N LEU A 262 -4.45 -0.82 -17.66
CA LEU A 262 -4.35 -0.55 -16.23
C LEU A 262 -5.69 -0.07 -15.65
N GLY A 263 -6.32 0.91 -16.30
CA GLY A 263 -7.63 1.43 -15.88
C GLY A 263 -8.71 0.34 -15.87
N ASN A 264 -8.79 -0.46 -16.92
CA ASN A 264 -9.74 -1.58 -17.02
C ASN A 264 -9.49 -2.63 -15.93
N ASN A 265 -8.23 -2.94 -15.64
CA ASN A 265 -7.87 -3.88 -14.59
C ASN A 265 -8.27 -3.35 -13.20
N LEU A 266 -7.98 -2.08 -12.88
CA LEU A 266 -8.38 -1.45 -11.62
C LEU A 266 -9.91 -1.51 -11.41
N LEU A 267 -10.69 -1.22 -12.46
CA LEU A 267 -12.16 -1.29 -12.42
C LEU A 267 -12.67 -2.72 -12.21
N ASP A 268 -12.11 -3.70 -12.92
CA ASP A 268 -12.47 -5.10 -12.77
C ASP A 268 -12.10 -5.62 -11.37
N MET A 269 -10.89 -5.34 -10.86
CA MET A 269 -10.47 -5.76 -9.52
C MET A 269 -11.39 -5.20 -8.43
N ALA A 270 -11.75 -3.91 -8.52
CA ALA A 270 -12.60 -3.26 -7.53
C ALA A 270 -14.06 -3.78 -7.55
N SER A 271 -14.60 -4.04 -8.74
CA SER A 271 -15.97 -4.53 -8.94
C SER A 271 -16.11 -6.03 -8.65
N ARG A 272 -15.19 -6.86 -9.16
CA ARG A 272 -15.21 -8.32 -9.04
C ARG A 272 -15.02 -8.81 -7.62
N TYR A 273 -14.06 -8.24 -6.91
CA TYR A 273 -13.72 -8.67 -5.55
C TYR A 273 -14.33 -7.77 -4.47
N GLY A 274 -14.94 -6.65 -4.86
CA GLY A 274 -15.49 -5.68 -3.91
C GLY A 274 -14.42 -5.00 -3.05
N LYS A 275 -13.17 -4.97 -3.52
CA LYS A 275 -12.01 -4.45 -2.78
C LYS A 275 -11.63 -3.05 -3.24
N GLU A 276 -10.93 -2.35 -2.38
CA GLU A 276 -10.21 -1.14 -2.79
C GLU A 276 -8.96 -1.53 -3.59
N VAL A 277 -8.46 -0.61 -4.41
CA VAL A 277 -7.32 -0.81 -5.30
C VAL A 277 -6.31 0.32 -5.15
N MET A 278 -5.03 0.03 -5.34
CA MET A 278 -3.95 0.99 -5.21
C MET A 278 -2.80 0.65 -6.15
N VAL A 279 -2.24 1.64 -6.84
CA VAL A 279 -0.97 1.46 -7.54
C VAL A 279 0.13 1.71 -6.52
N VAL A 280 0.74 0.64 -6.03
CA VAL A 280 1.72 0.69 -4.93
C VAL A 280 3.15 0.83 -5.43
N GLU A 281 3.37 0.59 -6.72
CA GLU A 281 4.64 0.86 -7.40
C GLU A 281 4.39 1.36 -8.82
N VAL A 282 5.04 2.47 -9.18
CA VAL A 282 5.12 3.01 -10.54
C VAL A 282 6.44 3.75 -10.70
N GLY A 283 6.98 3.76 -11.92
CA GLY A 283 8.18 4.50 -12.26
C GLY A 283 8.41 4.49 -13.77
N GLY A 284 9.29 5.36 -14.23
CA GLY A 284 9.59 5.50 -15.66
C GLY A 284 11.01 6.01 -15.86
N GLU A 285 11.51 5.92 -17.09
CA GLU A 285 12.92 6.21 -17.39
C GLU A 285 13.28 7.66 -17.04
N ASP A 286 14.24 7.85 -16.13
CA ASP A 286 14.64 9.15 -15.55
C ASP A 286 15.04 10.22 -16.58
N ASN A 287 15.53 9.81 -17.74
CA ASN A 287 15.89 10.67 -18.87
C ASN A 287 14.67 11.16 -19.68
N LYS A 288 13.46 10.73 -19.33
CA LYS A 288 12.18 11.11 -19.95
C LYS A 288 11.24 11.80 -18.96
N ALA A 289 11.74 12.75 -18.16
CA ALA A 289 10.97 13.40 -17.09
C ALA A 289 9.58 13.95 -17.50
N GLN A 290 9.41 14.45 -18.72
CA GLN A 290 8.09 14.86 -19.24
C GLN A 290 7.15 13.66 -19.40
N ASN A 291 7.63 12.56 -19.98
CA ASN A 291 6.85 11.35 -20.15
C ASN A 291 6.43 10.76 -18.80
N ILE A 292 7.32 10.76 -17.81
CA ILE A 292 6.98 10.33 -16.45
C ILE A 292 5.87 11.21 -15.86
N TYR A 293 5.98 12.54 -16.00
CA TYR A 293 4.94 13.47 -15.55
C TYR A 293 3.58 13.13 -16.17
N ASP A 294 3.53 12.93 -17.49
CA ASP A 294 2.28 12.63 -18.21
C ASP A 294 1.73 11.25 -17.80
N MET A 295 2.59 10.24 -17.67
CA MET A 295 2.23 8.91 -17.21
C MET A 295 1.65 8.93 -15.79
N LEU A 296 2.33 9.58 -14.83
CA LEU A 296 1.84 9.68 -13.45
C LEU A 296 0.51 10.42 -13.36
N THR A 297 0.30 11.42 -14.20
CA THR A 297 -0.99 12.12 -14.31
C THR A 297 -2.07 11.14 -14.76
N ALA A 298 -1.82 10.41 -15.86
CA ALA A 298 -2.77 9.44 -16.40
C ALA A 298 -3.05 8.27 -15.42
N VAL A 299 -2.02 7.75 -14.72
CA VAL A 299 -2.19 6.69 -13.71
C VAL A 299 -3.07 7.19 -12.56
N GLN A 300 -2.82 8.40 -12.05
CA GLN A 300 -3.67 8.98 -11.00
C GLN A 300 -5.12 9.16 -11.47
N GLU A 301 -5.35 9.59 -12.72
CA GLU A 301 -6.69 9.67 -13.31
C GLU A 301 -7.37 8.29 -13.35
N LYS A 302 -6.67 7.24 -13.79
CA LYS A 302 -7.22 5.88 -13.82
C LYS A 302 -7.58 5.37 -12.42
N VAL A 303 -6.73 5.60 -11.42
CA VAL A 303 -7.03 5.21 -10.04
C VAL A 303 -8.21 6.00 -9.48
N ARG A 304 -8.26 7.32 -9.69
CA ARG A 304 -9.40 8.16 -9.23
C ARG A 304 -10.71 7.83 -9.93
N ALA A 305 -10.66 7.31 -11.15
CA ALA A 305 -11.85 6.90 -11.91
C ALA A 305 -12.52 5.62 -11.35
N VAL A 306 -11.86 4.89 -10.44
CA VAL A 306 -12.47 3.73 -9.79
C VAL A 306 -13.64 4.19 -8.91
N PRO A 307 -14.87 3.68 -9.11
CA PRO A 307 -16.06 4.11 -8.38
C PRO A 307 -15.97 3.99 -6.86
N ASP A 308 -16.88 4.69 -6.18
CA ASP A 308 -17.09 4.65 -4.73
C ASP A 308 -15.86 5.01 -3.88
N GLY A 309 -14.90 5.74 -4.48
CA GLY A 309 -13.64 6.10 -3.80
C GLY A 309 -12.73 4.91 -3.53
N LYS A 310 -12.90 3.80 -4.24
CA LYS A 310 -12.11 2.58 -4.04
C LYS A 310 -10.69 2.67 -4.58
N GLY A 311 -10.38 3.64 -5.44
CA GLY A 311 -9.01 3.94 -5.86
C GLY A 311 -8.26 4.77 -4.83
N LEU A 312 -7.35 4.13 -4.09
CA LEU A 312 -6.77 4.73 -2.88
C LEU A 312 -5.58 5.65 -3.15
N GLY A 313 -4.82 5.39 -4.20
CA GLY A 313 -3.63 6.19 -4.50
C GLY A 313 -2.62 5.56 -5.44
N VAL A 314 -1.53 6.31 -5.61
CA VAL A 314 -0.39 6.01 -6.48
C VAL A 314 0.90 6.30 -5.71
N LEU A 315 1.80 5.32 -5.69
CA LEU A 315 3.10 5.42 -5.06
C LEU A 315 4.23 5.27 -6.09
N TYR A 316 5.05 6.31 -6.23
CA TYR A 316 6.28 6.24 -7.02
C TYR A 316 7.31 5.40 -6.27
N TRP A 317 7.96 4.46 -6.93
CA TRP A 317 8.99 3.66 -6.28
C TRP A 317 10.36 4.32 -6.36
N GLU A 318 10.97 4.61 -5.22
CA GLU A 318 12.31 5.19 -5.07
C GLU A 318 12.54 6.41 -6.00
N PRO A 319 11.65 7.43 -5.96
CA PRO A 319 11.81 8.60 -6.82
C PRO A 319 13.15 9.31 -6.58
N GLU A 320 13.69 9.23 -5.38
CA GLU A 320 14.95 9.85 -4.96
C GLU A 320 16.19 9.04 -5.35
N GLY A 321 16.03 7.78 -5.76
CA GLY A 321 17.09 6.82 -6.06
C GLY A 321 17.85 7.13 -7.36
N ALA A 322 18.45 8.32 -7.45
CA ALA A 322 19.16 8.84 -8.62
C ALA A 322 20.08 7.80 -9.26
N ARG A 323 20.04 7.68 -10.59
CA ARG A 323 20.79 6.65 -11.34
C ARG A 323 22.30 6.71 -11.10
N SER A 324 22.86 7.89 -10.91
CA SER A 324 24.27 8.07 -10.51
C SER A 324 24.64 7.29 -9.26
N TRP A 325 23.71 7.14 -8.32
CA TRP A 325 23.87 6.39 -7.08
C TRP A 325 23.37 4.93 -7.20
N SER A 326 22.11 4.73 -7.57
CA SER A 326 21.42 3.42 -7.54
C SER A 326 21.80 2.51 -8.72
N LYS A 327 22.30 3.09 -9.82
CA LYS A 327 22.39 2.45 -11.15
C LYS A 327 21.05 2.01 -11.73
N TYR A 328 19.94 2.39 -11.08
CA TYR A 328 18.58 2.09 -11.50
C TYR A 328 18.01 3.25 -12.32
N GLY A 329 17.47 2.94 -13.49
CA GLY A 329 17.08 3.95 -14.47
C GLY A 329 15.67 4.52 -14.34
N LEU A 330 14.87 4.05 -13.36
CA LEU A 330 13.46 4.42 -13.25
C LEU A 330 13.15 5.34 -12.05
N SER A 331 14.08 6.22 -11.70
CA SER A 331 13.92 7.21 -10.63
C SER A 331 13.27 8.51 -11.13
N ALA A 332 12.91 9.40 -10.21
CA ALA A 332 12.43 10.75 -10.50
C ALA A 332 13.43 11.84 -10.06
N TRP A 333 14.71 11.48 -9.91
CA TRP A 333 15.78 12.37 -9.43
C TRP A 333 16.88 12.56 -10.48
N GLY A 334 17.35 13.79 -10.61
CA GLY A 334 18.48 14.13 -11.47
C GLY A 334 19.83 13.81 -10.84
N ASP A 335 20.87 13.72 -11.67
CA ASP A 335 22.26 13.57 -11.22
C ASP A 335 22.79 14.81 -10.47
N ASP A 336 22.08 15.94 -10.56
CA ASP A 336 22.33 17.14 -9.77
C ASP A 336 21.75 17.08 -8.35
N GLY A 337 21.17 15.93 -7.97
CA GLY A 337 20.59 15.71 -6.64
C GLY A 337 19.26 16.43 -6.45
N LYS A 338 18.56 16.82 -7.51
CA LYS A 338 17.25 17.48 -7.46
C LYS A 338 16.10 16.60 -7.97
N PRO A 339 14.87 16.82 -7.51
CA PRO A 339 13.70 16.21 -8.12
C PRO A 339 13.55 16.67 -9.58
N THR A 340 13.16 15.75 -10.46
CA THR A 340 12.84 16.07 -11.85
C THR A 340 11.41 16.60 -11.98
N LYS A 341 11.06 17.05 -13.20
CA LYS A 341 9.68 17.44 -13.55
C LYS A 341 8.63 16.37 -13.22
N ALA A 342 9.01 15.10 -13.16
CA ALA A 342 8.11 13.99 -12.84
C ALA A 342 7.29 14.23 -11.56
N LEU A 343 7.92 14.72 -10.48
CA LEU A 343 7.24 14.90 -9.19
C LEU A 343 6.16 15.98 -9.21
N LYS A 344 6.19 16.89 -10.20
CA LYS A 344 5.14 17.90 -10.36
C LYS A 344 3.78 17.28 -10.68
N ALA A 345 3.73 16.04 -11.16
CA ALA A 345 2.48 15.31 -11.39
C ALA A 345 1.68 15.07 -10.09
N PHE A 346 2.35 15.09 -8.92
CA PHE A 346 1.68 14.98 -7.62
C PHE A 346 1.19 16.35 -7.09
N ILE A 347 1.66 17.47 -7.64
CA ILE A 347 1.15 18.80 -7.31
C ILE A 347 -0.14 19.10 -8.09
N SER A 348 -0.19 18.71 -9.37
CA SER A 348 -1.36 18.89 -10.23
C SER A 348 -2.61 18.20 -9.65
N LYS A 349 -3.76 18.87 -9.80
CA LYS A 349 -5.04 18.44 -9.24
C LYS A 349 -5.66 17.32 -10.07
#